data_AF-A0A1B8TRL7-F1
#
_entry.id   AF-A0A1B8TRL7-F1
#
_cell.length_a   1.000
_cell.length_b   1.000
_cell.length_c   1.000
_cell.angle_alpha   90.00
_cell.angle_beta   90.00
_cell.angle_gamma   90.00
#
_symmetry.space_group_name_H-M   'P 1'
#
loop_
_entity.id
_entity.type
_entity.pdbx_description
1 polymer ?
#
loop_
_entity_poly.entity_id
_entity_poly.type
_entity_poly.pdbx_seq_one_letter_code
_entity_poly.pdbx_strand_id
1 'polypeptide(L)'
;MKNIIERTLFWFSDGDDKLLSLNERYFSLGNLLNRLLCEKYKGKKLQFINLFFRTEETYKLYPQASKHFTHFYGGQLTYDDVFDLKAFNKMNKQEQDNFIWKRAFEILQEAAASIKNKDILNASEYAYNKGLEMDLNPDFRMIEKDVVLFDQALKAAIWVNFKKEGMYSKFTLEKENQIVFEKEIDKAKNGVEFFLEIYKDIDLKNNNIIIKGRKDVEYLPLKIRIYKEELV
;
A
#
# COMPACT_ATOMS: atom_id res chain seq x y z
N MET A 1 10.95 8.40 -2.76
CA MET A 1 10.32 9.33 -3.73
C MET A 1 9.34 10.22 -3.00
N LYS A 2 9.20 11.50 -3.37
CA LYS A 2 8.16 12.36 -2.78
C LYS A 2 6.82 11.96 -3.39
N ASN A 3 5.95 11.33 -2.61
CA ASN A 3 4.65 10.90 -3.10
C ASN A 3 3.82 12.12 -3.53
N ILE A 4 3.36 12.13 -4.78
CA ILE A 4 2.48 13.19 -5.31
C ILE A 4 1.03 12.93 -4.86
N ILE A 5 0.66 11.66 -4.66
CA ILE A 5 -0.56 11.23 -3.97
C ILE A 5 -0.14 10.66 -2.63
N GLU A 6 -0.47 11.34 -1.53
CA GLU A 6 0.00 10.90 -0.22
C GLU A 6 -0.63 9.55 0.16
N ARG A 7 -1.96 9.42 0.02
CA ARG A 7 -2.70 8.22 0.44
C ARG A 7 -3.89 7.88 -0.46
N THR A 8 -4.12 6.58 -0.63
CA THR A 8 -5.33 6.01 -1.24
C THR A 8 -5.90 4.94 -0.31
N LEU A 9 -7.16 5.09 0.09
CA LEU A 9 -7.80 4.25 1.11
C LEU A 9 -9.16 3.73 0.63
N PHE A 10 -9.47 2.50 1.03
CA PHE A 10 -10.75 1.85 0.78
C PHE A 10 -11.53 1.75 2.09
N TRP A 11 -12.77 2.22 2.06
CA TRP A 11 -13.64 2.30 3.24
C TRP A 11 -14.91 1.53 2.99
N PHE A 12 -15.26 0.62 3.90
CA PHE A 12 -16.42 -0.25 3.78
C PHE A 12 -17.44 0.03 4.89
N SER A 13 -18.72 0.14 4.53
CA SER A 13 -19.82 0.30 5.49
C SER A 13 -21.11 -0.39 5.06
N ASP A 14 -21.88 -0.84 6.04
CA ASP A 14 -23.23 -1.40 5.87
C ASP A 14 -24.20 -0.68 6.83
N GLY A 15 -25.01 0.24 6.31
CA GLY A 15 -25.79 1.12 7.17
C GLY A 15 -24.88 2.03 8.02
N ASP A 16 -25.07 1.98 9.34
CA ASP A 16 -24.22 2.62 10.36
C ASP A 16 -22.97 1.83 10.72
N ASP A 17 -22.91 0.55 10.33
CA ASP A 17 -21.81 -0.33 10.69
C ASP A 17 -20.60 -0.08 9.80
N LYS A 18 -19.48 0.31 10.41
CA LYS A 18 -18.18 0.33 9.74
C LYS A 18 -17.64 -1.09 9.65
N LEU A 19 -17.42 -1.58 8.43
CA LEU A 19 -16.89 -2.92 8.17
C LEU A 19 -15.36 -2.93 8.32
N LEU A 20 -14.87 -2.68 9.54
CA LEU A 20 -13.44 -2.50 9.84
C LEU A 20 -12.57 -3.67 9.37
N SER A 21 -13.08 -4.90 9.44
CA SER A 21 -12.36 -6.09 8.95
C SER A 21 -12.08 -6.04 7.44
N LEU A 22 -12.96 -5.42 6.64
CA LEU A 22 -12.72 -5.19 5.21
C LEU A 22 -11.73 -4.05 4.99
N ASN A 23 -11.82 -2.95 5.77
CA ASN A 23 -10.83 -1.86 5.72
C ASN A 23 -9.41 -2.39 5.97
N GLU A 24 -9.24 -3.18 7.04
CA GLU A 24 -7.95 -3.78 7.40
C GLU A 24 -7.47 -4.78 6.34
N ARG A 25 -8.36 -5.64 5.84
CA ARG A 25 -8.02 -6.61 4.80
C ARG A 25 -7.53 -5.94 3.52
N TYR A 26 -8.20 -4.89 3.07
CA TYR A 26 -7.93 -4.24 1.79
C TYR A 26 -6.98 -3.04 1.89
N PHE A 27 -6.45 -2.77 3.08
CA PHE A 27 -5.42 -1.76 3.28
C PHE A 27 -4.19 -1.98 2.37
N SER A 28 -3.76 -3.23 2.21
CA SER A 28 -2.61 -3.58 1.36
C SER A 28 -2.87 -3.29 -0.13
N LEU A 29 -4.09 -3.57 -0.62
CA LEU A 29 -4.47 -3.21 -1.99
C LEU A 29 -4.58 -1.69 -2.18
N GLY A 30 -5.11 -0.95 -1.18
CA GLY A 30 -5.09 0.51 -1.20
C GLY A 30 -3.66 1.06 -1.28
N ASN A 31 -2.72 0.47 -0.55
CA ASN A 31 -1.31 0.85 -0.60
C ASN A 31 -0.67 0.54 -1.96
N LEU A 32 -0.92 -0.65 -2.52
CA LEU A 32 -0.48 -1.02 -3.86
C LEU A 32 -0.99 -0.02 -4.90
N LEU A 33 -2.29 0.29 -4.87
CA LEU A 33 -2.90 1.27 -5.77
C LEU A 33 -2.22 2.63 -5.64
N ASN A 34 -2.01 3.11 -4.41
CA ASN A 34 -1.37 4.40 -4.18
C ASN A 34 0.04 4.47 -4.80
N ARG A 35 0.84 3.43 -4.60
CA ARG A 35 2.20 3.32 -5.15
C ARG A 35 2.18 3.34 -6.67
N LEU A 36 1.35 2.51 -7.29
CA LEU A 36 1.25 2.41 -8.74
C LEU A 36 0.71 3.69 -9.39
N LEU A 37 -0.27 4.35 -8.74
CA LEU A 37 -0.72 5.67 -9.18
C LEU A 37 0.42 6.69 -9.14
N CYS A 38 1.23 6.71 -8.09
CA CYS A 38 2.36 7.64 -7.96
C CYS A 38 3.46 7.45 -9.02
N GLU A 39 3.58 6.27 -9.64
CA GLU A 39 4.56 6.04 -10.70
C GLU A 39 4.23 6.81 -11.99
N LYS A 40 2.96 7.11 -12.24
CA LYS A 40 2.50 7.78 -13.47
C LYS A 40 1.79 9.11 -13.25
N TYR A 41 1.26 9.37 -12.07
CA TYR A 41 0.53 10.60 -11.79
C TYR A 41 1.47 11.81 -11.82
N LYS A 42 1.17 12.77 -12.71
CA LYS A 42 1.94 14.02 -12.89
C LYS A 42 1.13 15.28 -12.53
N GLY A 43 -0.07 15.10 -11.98
CA GLY A 43 -0.96 16.20 -11.65
C GLY A 43 -0.57 16.93 -10.36
N LYS A 44 -1.47 17.82 -9.91
CA LYS A 44 -1.31 18.52 -8.63
C LYS A 44 -1.30 17.53 -7.47
N LYS A 45 -0.56 17.86 -6.41
CA LYS A 45 -0.48 17.05 -5.19
C LYS A 45 -1.88 16.72 -4.65
N LEU A 46 -2.11 15.44 -4.38
CA LEU A 46 -3.30 14.93 -3.72
C LEU A 46 -2.93 14.46 -2.31
N GLN A 47 -3.67 14.91 -1.31
CA GLN A 47 -3.51 14.43 0.06
C GLN A 47 -4.17 13.07 0.22
N PHE A 48 -5.41 12.94 -0.24
CA PHE A 48 -6.19 11.73 -0.03
C PHE A 48 -7.00 11.38 -1.27
N ILE A 49 -7.05 10.08 -1.56
CA ILE A 49 -8.05 9.44 -2.39
C ILE A 49 -8.81 8.46 -1.49
N ASN A 50 -10.08 8.71 -1.21
CA ASN A 50 -10.93 7.83 -0.40
C ASN A 50 -12.02 7.23 -1.28
N LEU A 51 -11.99 5.91 -1.44
CA LEU A 51 -13.03 5.17 -2.16
C LEU A 51 -13.93 4.49 -1.13
N PHE A 52 -15.18 4.91 -1.06
CA PHE A 52 -16.16 4.37 -0.13
C PHE A 52 -17.00 3.31 -0.84
N PHE A 53 -16.97 2.09 -0.34
CA PHE A 53 -17.81 0.97 -0.74
C PHE A 53 -18.92 0.81 0.30
N ARG A 54 -20.12 1.28 -0.02
CA ARG A 54 -21.26 1.28 0.89
C ARG A 54 -22.32 0.31 0.41
N THR A 55 -23.05 -0.32 1.31
CA THR A 55 -24.24 -1.10 0.91
C THR A 55 -25.42 -0.17 0.65
N GLU A 56 -26.47 -0.72 0.04
CA GLU A 56 -27.76 -0.06 -0.10
C GLU A 56 -28.36 0.40 1.25
N GLU A 57 -28.08 -0.31 2.35
CA GLU A 57 -28.59 0.06 3.68
C GLU A 57 -28.06 1.44 4.13
N THR A 58 -26.83 1.81 3.78
CA THR A 58 -26.30 3.14 4.11
C THR A 58 -27.13 4.26 3.46
N TYR A 59 -27.57 4.08 2.21
CA TYR A 59 -28.36 5.10 1.51
C TYR A 59 -29.84 5.09 1.93
N LYS A 60 -30.35 3.98 2.44
CA LYS A 60 -31.68 3.92 3.06
C LYS A 60 -31.72 4.70 4.38
N LEU A 61 -30.67 4.56 5.22
CA LEU A 61 -30.55 5.28 6.49
C LEU A 61 -30.24 6.77 6.30
N TYR A 62 -29.50 7.12 5.24
CA TYR A 62 -29.10 8.49 4.93
C TYR A 62 -29.55 8.92 3.51
N PRO A 63 -30.85 9.20 3.28
CA PRO A 63 -31.39 9.49 1.94
C PRO A 63 -30.79 10.72 1.26
N GLN A 64 -30.22 11.64 2.03
CA GLN A 64 -29.50 12.81 1.53
C GLN A 64 -28.11 12.48 0.95
N ALA A 65 -27.56 11.31 1.26
CA ALA A 65 -26.28 10.86 0.71
C ALA A 65 -26.47 10.47 -0.76
N SER A 66 -25.58 10.96 -1.62
CA SER A 66 -25.63 10.67 -3.05
C SER A 66 -24.83 9.40 -3.37
N LYS A 67 -25.43 8.49 -4.13
CA LYS A 67 -24.74 7.34 -4.73
C LYS A 67 -23.87 7.79 -5.89
N HIS A 68 -22.77 7.08 -6.14
CA HIS A 68 -21.86 7.33 -7.27
C HIS A 68 -21.39 8.79 -7.35
N PHE A 69 -21.13 9.37 -6.17
CA PHE A 69 -20.84 10.79 -6.05
C PHE A 69 -19.35 11.03 -5.92
N THR A 70 -18.83 11.92 -6.76
CA THR A 70 -17.44 12.40 -6.68
C THR A 70 -17.38 13.74 -5.98
N HIS A 71 -16.54 13.84 -4.95
CA HIS A 71 -16.20 15.11 -4.32
C HIS A 71 -14.69 15.38 -4.47
N PHE A 72 -14.33 16.60 -4.87
CA PHE A 72 -12.93 17.00 -5.00
C PHE A 72 -12.72 18.42 -4.48
N TYR A 73 -12.03 18.53 -3.34
CA TYR A 73 -11.70 19.82 -2.73
C TYR A 73 -10.43 19.72 -1.88
N GLY A 74 -9.60 20.76 -1.88
CA GLY A 74 -8.41 20.82 -1.00
C GLY A 74 -7.36 19.72 -1.24
N GLY A 75 -7.33 19.10 -2.42
CA GLY A 75 -6.46 17.95 -2.70
C GLY A 75 -6.99 16.62 -2.14
N GLN A 76 -8.25 16.59 -1.71
CA GLN A 76 -8.96 15.39 -1.28
C GLN A 76 -9.93 14.99 -2.37
N LEU A 77 -9.78 13.77 -2.89
CA LEU A 77 -10.71 13.12 -3.79
C LEU A 77 -11.47 12.06 -3.00
N THR A 78 -12.79 12.13 -2.99
CA THR A 78 -13.64 11.08 -2.44
C THR A 78 -14.64 10.61 -3.48
N TYR A 79 -14.95 9.32 -3.43
CA TYR A 79 -15.99 8.74 -4.25
C TYR A 79 -16.85 7.78 -3.42
N ASP A 80 -18.16 7.96 -3.46
CA ASP A 80 -19.13 7.07 -2.81
C ASP A 80 -19.71 6.07 -3.81
N ASP A 81 -19.39 4.79 -3.63
CA ASP A 81 -19.84 3.68 -4.46
C ASP A 81 -20.80 2.74 -3.72
N VAL A 82 -21.57 1.96 -4.48
CA VAL A 82 -22.52 0.99 -3.94
C VAL A 82 -22.10 -0.43 -4.29
N PHE A 83 -22.04 -1.32 -3.31
CA PHE A 83 -21.76 -2.74 -3.53
C PHE A 83 -22.72 -3.66 -2.79
N ASP A 84 -22.94 -4.87 -3.34
CA ASP A 84 -23.72 -5.92 -2.71
C ASP A 84 -22.81 -6.79 -1.83
N LEU A 85 -22.89 -6.58 -0.51
CA LEU A 85 -22.11 -7.33 0.47
C LEU A 85 -22.44 -8.83 0.48
N LYS A 86 -23.69 -9.23 0.20
CA LYS A 86 -24.08 -10.64 0.17
C LYS A 86 -23.48 -11.34 -1.05
N ALA A 87 -23.51 -10.69 -2.21
CA ALA A 87 -22.86 -11.21 -3.42
C ALA A 87 -21.34 -11.26 -3.24
N PHE A 88 -20.75 -10.21 -2.67
CA PHE A 88 -19.33 -10.13 -2.38
C PHE A 88 -18.85 -11.26 -1.46
N ASN A 89 -19.61 -11.57 -0.41
CA ASN A 89 -19.25 -12.63 0.55
C ASN A 89 -19.37 -14.05 -0.03
N LYS A 90 -19.99 -14.24 -1.20
CA LYS A 90 -20.02 -15.54 -1.91
C LYS A 90 -18.78 -15.79 -2.75
N MET A 91 -18.01 -14.74 -3.05
CA MET A 91 -16.77 -14.84 -3.82
C MET A 91 -15.65 -15.44 -2.96
N ASN A 92 -14.75 -16.18 -3.58
CA ASN A 92 -13.51 -16.60 -2.94
C ASN A 92 -12.54 -15.42 -2.77
N LYS A 93 -11.42 -15.64 -2.06
CA LYS A 93 -10.48 -14.56 -1.75
C LYS A 93 -9.97 -13.83 -3.00
N GLN A 94 -9.52 -14.58 -4.01
CA GLN A 94 -8.95 -14.01 -5.23
C GLN A 94 -10.00 -13.25 -6.05
N GLU A 95 -11.23 -13.77 -6.11
CA GLU A 95 -12.36 -13.11 -6.76
C GLU A 95 -12.70 -11.78 -6.08
N GLN A 96 -12.70 -11.74 -4.74
CA GLN A 96 -12.94 -10.51 -3.99
C GLN A 96 -11.82 -9.49 -4.20
N ASP A 97 -10.56 -9.92 -4.16
CA ASP A 97 -9.40 -9.04 -4.37
C ASP A 97 -9.44 -8.43 -5.79
N ASN A 98 -9.75 -9.25 -6.81
CA ASN A 98 -9.96 -8.78 -8.19
C ASN A 98 -11.17 -7.86 -8.34
N PHE A 99 -12.28 -8.15 -7.65
CA PHE A 99 -13.48 -7.30 -7.65
C PHE A 99 -13.17 -5.91 -7.10
N ILE A 100 -12.52 -5.83 -5.93
CA ILE A 100 -12.15 -4.54 -5.32
C ILE A 100 -11.16 -3.79 -6.21
N TRP A 101 -10.16 -4.48 -6.77
CA TRP A 101 -9.19 -3.85 -7.66
C TRP A 101 -9.83 -3.24 -8.90
N LYS A 102 -10.67 -4.03 -9.59
CA LYS A 102 -11.39 -3.58 -10.78
C LYS A 102 -12.34 -2.43 -10.45
N ARG A 103 -13.09 -2.53 -9.35
CA ARG A 103 -14.05 -1.47 -9.00
C ARG A 103 -13.34 -0.19 -8.58
N ALA A 104 -12.23 -0.27 -7.86
CA ALA A 104 -11.40 0.90 -7.55
C ALA A 104 -10.89 1.59 -8.83
N PHE A 105 -10.48 0.82 -9.84
CA PHE A 105 -10.11 1.37 -11.15
C PHE A 105 -11.28 2.09 -11.82
N GLU A 106 -12.45 1.45 -11.92
CA GLU A 106 -13.64 2.05 -12.54
C GLU A 106 -14.06 3.35 -11.83
N ILE A 107 -14.09 3.33 -10.50
CA ILE A 107 -14.34 4.51 -9.66
C ILE A 107 -13.37 5.64 -10.00
N LEU A 108 -12.07 5.34 -10.10
CA LEU A 108 -11.05 6.34 -10.43
C LEU A 108 -11.23 6.91 -11.85
N GLN A 109 -11.64 6.09 -12.82
CA GLN A 109 -11.95 6.54 -14.17
C GLN A 109 -13.16 7.48 -14.17
N GLU A 110 -14.24 7.11 -13.49
CA GLU A 110 -15.46 7.92 -13.35
C GLU A 110 -15.16 9.25 -12.64
N ALA A 111 -14.45 9.19 -11.51
CA ALA A 111 -14.05 10.36 -10.74
C ALA A 111 -13.16 11.30 -11.56
N ALA A 112 -12.16 10.75 -12.26
CA ALA A 112 -11.25 11.51 -13.13
C ALA A 112 -12.00 12.23 -14.26
N ALA A 113 -12.98 11.56 -14.88
CA ALA A 113 -13.82 12.15 -15.91
C ALA A 113 -14.67 13.31 -15.34
N SER A 114 -15.31 13.10 -14.19
CA SER A 114 -16.14 14.09 -13.50
C SER A 114 -15.38 15.39 -13.19
N ILE A 115 -14.15 15.25 -12.68
CA ILE A 115 -13.30 16.41 -12.33
C ILE A 115 -12.38 16.87 -13.47
N LYS A 116 -12.51 16.25 -14.67
CA LYS A 116 -11.70 16.52 -15.87
C LYS A 116 -10.18 16.40 -15.63
N ASN A 117 -9.76 15.45 -14.79
CA ASN A 117 -8.35 15.23 -14.45
C ASN A 117 -7.75 14.07 -15.26
N LYS A 118 -7.10 14.41 -16.37
CA LYS A 118 -6.43 13.44 -17.27
C LYS A 118 -5.28 12.68 -16.60
N ASP A 119 -4.61 13.28 -15.60
CA ASP A 119 -3.49 12.62 -14.92
C ASP A 119 -3.96 11.44 -14.05
N ILE A 120 -5.11 11.57 -13.36
CA ILE A 120 -5.72 10.44 -12.63
C ILE A 120 -6.21 9.37 -13.61
N LEU A 121 -6.82 9.79 -14.72
CA LEU A 121 -7.30 8.87 -15.76
C LEU A 121 -6.16 7.97 -16.26
N ASN A 122 -5.05 8.56 -16.69
CA ASN A 122 -3.90 7.81 -17.20
C ASN A 122 -3.21 6.98 -16.11
N ALA A 123 -3.07 7.54 -14.90
CA ALA A 123 -2.41 6.84 -13.80
C ALA A 123 -3.22 5.62 -13.33
N SER A 124 -4.55 5.71 -13.30
CA SER A 124 -5.40 4.60 -12.87
C SER A 124 -5.48 3.47 -13.90
N GLU A 125 -5.45 3.77 -15.21
CA GLU A 125 -5.32 2.75 -16.25
C GLU A 125 -3.97 2.01 -16.14
N TYR A 126 -2.88 2.75 -15.96
CA TYR A 126 -1.58 2.13 -15.70
C TYR A 126 -1.61 1.25 -14.44
N ALA A 127 -2.10 1.81 -13.33
CA ALA A 127 -2.12 1.11 -12.06
C ALA A 127 -2.94 -0.18 -12.14
N TYR A 128 -4.12 -0.15 -12.77
CA TYR A 128 -4.96 -1.33 -12.96
C TYR A 128 -4.19 -2.46 -13.66
N ASN A 129 -3.64 -2.18 -14.84
CA ASN A 129 -2.92 -3.16 -15.65
C ASN A 129 -1.66 -3.68 -14.93
N LYS A 130 -0.88 -2.78 -14.33
CA LYS A 130 0.35 -3.16 -13.61
C LYS A 130 0.04 -3.99 -12.36
N GLY A 131 -1.04 -3.68 -11.65
CA GLY A 131 -1.49 -4.48 -10.50
C GLY A 131 -1.82 -5.91 -10.90
N LEU A 132 -2.52 -6.11 -12.02
CA LEU A 132 -2.83 -7.44 -12.54
C LEU A 132 -1.56 -8.20 -12.98
N GLU A 133 -0.61 -7.52 -13.63
CA GLU A 133 0.70 -8.09 -13.99
C GLU A 133 1.46 -8.59 -12.75
N MET A 134 1.28 -7.92 -11.62
CA MET A 134 1.91 -8.25 -10.34
C MET A 134 1.11 -9.25 -9.50
N ASP A 135 0.04 -9.84 -10.04
CA ASP A 135 -0.91 -10.70 -9.30
C ASP A 135 -1.42 -10.03 -8.01
N LEU A 136 -1.63 -8.72 -8.07
CA LEU A 136 -2.02 -7.86 -6.95
C LEU A 136 -1.10 -7.97 -5.73
N ASN A 137 0.18 -8.32 -5.91
CA ASN A 137 1.13 -8.42 -4.83
C ASN A 137 1.46 -7.02 -4.26
N PRO A 138 1.08 -6.71 -3.02
CA PRO A 138 1.30 -5.40 -2.42
C PRO A 138 2.69 -5.26 -1.79
N ASP A 139 3.48 -6.34 -1.73
CA ASP A 139 4.79 -6.34 -1.10
C ASP A 139 5.76 -5.42 -1.83
N PHE A 140 6.62 -4.75 -1.06
CA PHE A 140 7.56 -3.81 -1.65
C PHE A 140 8.80 -3.53 -0.84
N ARG A 141 9.83 -3.03 -1.52
CA ARG A 141 11.04 -2.51 -0.90
C ARG A 141 10.84 -1.06 -0.49
N MET A 142 10.95 -0.80 0.80
CA MET A 142 10.80 0.55 1.36
C MET A 142 12.07 1.37 1.18
N ILE A 143 13.22 0.77 1.50
CA ILE A 143 14.55 1.37 1.34
C ILE A 143 15.52 0.33 0.79
N GLU A 144 16.45 0.79 -0.03
CA GLU A 144 17.54 0.00 -0.60
C GLU A 144 18.86 0.78 -0.47
N LYS A 145 19.97 0.07 -0.30
CA LYS A 145 21.30 0.64 -0.34
C LYS A 145 22.32 -0.39 -0.82
N ASP A 146 23.19 0.04 -1.73
CA ASP A 146 24.35 -0.77 -2.11
C ASP A 146 25.40 -0.70 -0.99
N VAL A 147 25.90 -1.86 -0.58
CA VAL A 147 26.88 -2.00 0.49
C VAL A 147 27.99 -2.95 0.05
N VAL A 148 29.20 -2.74 0.59
CA VAL A 148 30.32 -3.67 0.40
C VAL A 148 30.60 -4.34 1.73
N LEU A 149 30.30 -5.64 1.83
CA LEU A 149 30.45 -6.43 3.04
C LEU A 149 31.35 -7.63 2.76
N PHE A 150 32.45 -7.77 3.50
CA PHE A 150 33.48 -8.80 3.25
C PHE A 150 33.96 -8.85 1.78
N ASP A 151 34.24 -7.68 1.22
CA ASP A 151 34.66 -7.48 -0.19
C ASP A 151 33.63 -7.94 -1.24
N GLN A 152 32.38 -8.19 -0.83
CA GLN A 152 31.27 -8.49 -1.73
C GLN A 152 30.34 -7.28 -1.87
N ALA A 153 30.07 -6.88 -3.11
CA ALA A 153 29.04 -5.90 -3.40
C ALA A 153 27.66 -6.56 -3.25
N LEU A 154 26.85 -6.04 -2.34
CA LEU A 154 25.52 -6.53 -2.01
C LEU A 154 24.51 -5.39 -2.07
N LYS A 155 23.26 -5.74 -2.33
CA LYS A 155 22.12 -4.84 -2.14
C LYS A 155 21.46 -5.15 -0.81
N ALA A 156 21.51 -4.19 0.11
CA ALA A 156 20.78 -4.24 1.36
C ALA A 156 19.38 -3.63 1.15
N ALA A 157 18.32 -4.32 1.55
CA ALA A 157 16.97 -3.84 1.40
C ALA A 157 16.12 -4.10 2.63
N ILE A 158 15.16 -3.21 2.89
CA ILE A 158 14.05 -3.48 3.81
C ILE A 158 12.78 -3.63 2.99
N TRP A 159 12.18 -4.80 3.13
CA TRP A 159 10.89 -5.13 2.55
C TRP A 159 9.77 -4.90 3.56
N VAL A 160 8.62 -4.47 3.06
CA VAL A 160 7.32 -4.62 3.72
C VAL A 160 6.57 -5.71 2.99
N ASN A 161 6.08 -6.67 3.75
CA ASN A 161 5.30 -7.78 3.26
C ASN A 161 3.94 -7.79 3.95
N PHE A 162 2.88 -8.02 3.18
CA PHE A 162 1.51 -8.06 3.69
C PHE A 162 0.99 -9.49 3.71
N LYS A 163 0.40 -9.86 4.85
CA LYS A 163 -0.26 -11.15 5.08
C LYS A 163 -1.67 -10.91 5.63
N LYS A 164 -2.44 -12.00 5.69
CA LYS A 164 -3.80 -11.98 6.26
C LYS A 164 -3.81 -11.46 7.70
N GLU A 165 -2.80 -11.83 8.50
CA GLU A 165 -2.73 -11.51 9.93
C GLU A 165 -2.14 -10.12 10.23
N GLY A 166 -1.58 -9.44 9.21
CA GLY A 166 -0.94 -8.16 9.37
C GLY A 166 0.17 -7.95 8.35
N MET A 167 1.00 -6.96 8.61
CA MET A 167 2.19 -6.66 7.81
C MET A 167 3.44 -6.89 8.66
N TYR A 168 4.51 -7.25 7.99
CA TYR A 168 5.81 -7.41 8.63
C TYR A 168 6.88 -6.82 7.73
N SER A 169 8.02 -6.53 8.34
CA SER A 169 9.18 -6.02 7.65
C SER A 169 10.33 -6.98 7.82
N LYS A 170 11.09 -7.16 6.74
CA LYS A 170 12.27 -8.00 6.73
C LYS A 170 13.43 -7.25 6.10
N PHE A 171 14.61 -7.46 6.65
CA PHE A 171 15.86 -7.02 6.08
C PHE A 171 16.43 -8.14 5.20
N THR A 172 16.92 -7.80 4.01
CA THR A 172 17.60 -8.73 3.11
C THR A 172 18.96 -8.19 2.68
N LEU A 173 19.92 -9.10 2.47
CA LEU A 173 21.09 -8.85 1.65
C LEU A 173 20.96 -9.68 0.37
N GLU A 174 21.24 -9.04 -0.76
CA GLU A 174 21.08 -9.65 -2.07
C GLU A 174 22.36 -9.57 -2.89
N LYS A 175 22.70 -10.66 -3.55
CA LYS A 175 23.80 -10.76 -4.50
C LYS A 175 23.23 -11.23 -5.84
N GLU A 176 23.46 -10.46 -6.91
CA GLU A 176 22.97 -10.81 -8.26
C GLU A 176 21.46 -11.14 -8.28
N ASN A 177 20.66 -10.39 -7.52
CA ASN A 177 19.21 -10.59 -7.31
C ASN A 177 18.80 -11.87 -6.55
N GLN A 178 19.74 -12.58 -5.93
CA GLN A 178 19.45 -13.68 -5.00
C GLN A 178 19.59 -13.20 -3.55
N ILE A 179 18.62 -13.56 -2.70
CA ILE A 179 18.68 -13.27 -1.27
C ILE A 179 19.69 -14.23 -0.62
N VAL A 180 20.80 -13.69 -0.14
CA VAL A 180 21.86 -14.45 0.56
C VAL A 180 21.72 -14.36 2.09
N PHE A 181 20.96 -13.38 2.57
CA PHE A 181 20.60 -13.23 3.99
C PHE A 181 19.21 -12.62 4.11
N GLU A 182 18.41 -13.14 5.05
CA GLU A 182 17.10 -12.60 5.37
C GLU A 182 16.87 -12.63 6.88
N LYS A 183 16.27 -11.55 7.41
CA LYS A 183 15.86 -11.47 8.81
C LYS A 183 14.59 -10.65 8.95
N GLU A 184 13.55 -11.23 9.56
CA GLU A 184 12.39 -10.46 10.02
C GLU A 184 12.82 -9.47 11.11
N ILE A 185 12.38 -8.22 11.01
CA ILE A 185 12.80 -7.13 11.92
C ILE A 185 11.65 -6.54 12.73
N ASP A 186 10.43 -6.49 12.20
CA ASP A 186 9.25 -5.99 12.94
C ASP A 186 7.93 -6.42 12.28
N LYS A 187 6.82 -6.32 13.03
CA LYS A 187 5.45 -6.63 12.56
C LYS A 187 4.40 -5.68 13.14
N ALA A 188 3.32 -5.47 12.38
CA ALA A 188 2.17 -4.66 12.79
C ALA A 188 0.86 -5.22 12.22
N LYS A 189 -0.28 -4.81 12.79
CA LYS A 189 -1.60 -5.07 12.18
C LYS A 189 -1.72 -4.31 10.86
N ASN A 190 -2.52 -4.83 9.93
CA ASN A 190 -2.88 -4.09 8.71
C ASN A 190 -3.60 -2.77 9.09
N GLY A 191 -3.38 -1.71 8.32
CA GLY A 191 -3.94 -0.38 8.61
C GLY A 191 -3.05 0.54 9.44
N VAL A 192 -1.96 0.03 10.04
CA VAL A 192 -1.02 0.86 10.81
C VAL A 192 -0.08 1.61 9.86
N GLU A 193 -0.57 2.67 9.23
CA GLU A 193 0.18 3.45 8.21
C GLU A 193 1.58 3.88 8.65
N PHE A 194 1.74 4.21 9.94
CA PHE A 194 3.04 4.59 10.51
C PHE A 194 4.13 3.55 10.20
N PHE A 195 3.79 2.26 10.21
CA PHE A 195 4.69 1.15 9.90
C PHE A 195 5.37 1.28 8.53
N LEU A 196 4.66 1.87 7.56
CA LEU A 196 5.15 2.07 6.19
C LEU A 196 6.15 3.22 6.07
N GLU A 197 6.40 3.95 7.15
CA GLU A 197 7.31 5.09 7.18
C GLU A 197 8.40 4.99 8.26
N ILE A 198 8.44 3.89 9.02
CA ILE A 198 9.36 3.72 10.16
C ILE A 198 10.82 3.82 9.71
N TYR A 199 11.19 3.10 8.66
CA TYR A 199 12.57 2.98 8.20
C TYR A 199 12.99 4.16 7.32
N LYS A 200 14.20 4.68 7.55
CA LYS A 200 14.69 5.90 6.87
C LYS A 200 16.00 5.69 6.12
N ASP A 201 16.87 4.83 6.61
CA ASP A 201 18.19 4.59 6.00
C ASP A 201 18.77 3.25 6.47
N ILE A 202 19.68 2.69 5.69
CA ILE A 202 20.51 1.53 6.04
C ILE A 202 21.95 2.02 6.06
N ASP A 203 22.75 1.66 7.05
CA ASP A 203 24.18 1.96 7.08
C ASP A 203 25.01 0.72 7.33
N LEU A 204 26.29 0.78 6.95
CA LEU A 204 27.26 -0.26 7.26
C LEU A 204 28.40 0.33 8.09
N LYS A 205 28.66 -0.27 9.25
CA LYS A 205 29.80 0.10 10.11
C LYS A 205 30.43 -1.14 10.75
N ASN A 206 31.72 -1.36 10.49
CA ASN A 206 32.49 -2.49 11.04
C ASN A 206 31.78 -3.83 10.83
N ASN A 207 31.32 -4.11 9.60
CA ASN A 207 30.54 -5.31 9.23
C ASN A 207 29.18 -5.45 9.96
N ASN A 208 28.68 -4.40 10.61
CA ASN A 208 27.32 -4.36 11.14
C ASN A 208 26.45 -3.51 10.25
N ILE A 209 25.30 -4.05 9.88
CA ILE A 209 24.22 -3.30 9.28
C ILE A 209 23.52 -2.51 10.39
N ILE A 210 23.27 -1.23 10.15
CA ILE A 210 22.56 -0.32 11.04
C ILE A 210 21.33 0.19 10.30
N ILE A 211 20.16 -0.30 10.68
CA ILE A 211 18.88 0.19 10.16
C ILE A 211 18.46 1.38 11.00
N LYS A 212 18.37 2.56 10.36
CA LYS A 212 17.90 3.79 11.00
C LYS A 212 16.42 3.98 10.69
N GLY A 213 15.70 4.56 11.65
CA GLY A 213 14.30 4.95 11.46
C GLY A 213 13.89 6.13 12.30
N ARG A 214 12.58 6.24 12.52
CA ARG A 214 11.98 7.29 13.34
C ARG A 214 12.44 7.18 14.81
N LYS A 215 12.60 8.33 15.47
CA LYS A 215 13.16 8.42 16.84
C LYS A 215 12.22 7.92 17.93
N ASP A 216 10.92 7.89 17.65
CA ASP A 216 9.84 7.41 18.51
C ASP A 216 9.67 5.88 18.46
N VAL A 217 10.51 5.17 17.70
CA VAL A 217 10.53 3.72 17.62
C VAL A 217 11.70 3.21 18.47
N GLU A 218 11.40 2.67 19.64
CA GLU A 218 12.39 2.37 20.68
C GLU A 218 13.50 1.40 20.23
N TYR A 219 13.18 0.45 19.35
CA TYR A 219 14.15 -0.54 18.88
C TYR A 219 15.07 -0.01 17.76
N LEU A 220 14.89 1.23 17.30
CA LEU A 220 15.71 1.86 16.26
C LEU A 220 16.71 2.88 16.84
N PRO A 221 17.95 2.95 16.31
CA PRO A 221 18.47 2.18 15.18
C PRO A 221 18.76 0.71 15.53
N LEU A 222 18.30 -0.20 14.68
CA LEU A 222 18.52 -1.64 14.83
C LEU A 222 19.88 -2.03 14.26
N LYS A 223 20.69 -2.73 15.04
CA LYS A 223 22.00 -3.24 14.61
C LYS A 223 21.91 -4.73 14.32
N ILE A 224 22.31 -5.13 13.12
CA ILE A 224 22.39 -6.52 12.69
C ILE A 224 23.85 -6.82 12.38
N ARG A 225 24.46 -7.68 13.20
CA ARG A 225 25.79 -8.21 12.91
C ARG A 225 25.66 -9.33 11.89
N ILE A 226 26.47 -9.25 10.84
CA ILE A 226 26.50 -10.28 9.79
C ILE A 226 27.84 -10.99 9.87
N TYR A 227 27.80 -12.32 9.83
CA TYR A 227 28.97 -13.18 9.75
C TYR A 227 29.17 -13.64 8.31
N LYS A 228 30.44 -13.90 7.93
CA LYS A 228 30.78 -14.24 6.54
C LYS A 228 30.11 -15.54 6.10
N GLU A 229 29.93 -16.46 7.05
CA GLU A 229 29.32 -17.77 6.85
C GLU A 229 27.81 -17.71 6.62
N GLU A 230 27.17 -16.58 6.95
CA GLU A 230 25.74 -16.35 6.71
C GLU A 230 25.45 -15.83 5.29
N LEU A 231 26.49 -15.51 4.49
CA LEU A 231 26.36 -15.07 3.11
C LEU A 231 26.58 -16.26 2.18
N VAL A 232 25.56 -17.11 2.05
CA VAL A 232 25.57 -18.31 1.19
C VAL A 232 25.00 -17.99 -0.17
#